data_AF-A0A2E5UNI8-F1
#
_entry.id   AF-A0A2E5UNI8-F1
#
_cell.length_a   1.000
_cell.length_b   1.000
_cell.length_c   1.000
_cell.angle_alpha   90.00
_cell.angle_beta   90.00
_cell.angle_gamma   90.00
#
_symmetry.space_group_name_H-M   'P 1'
#
loop_
_entity.id
_entity.type
_entity.pdbx_description
1 polymer ?
#
loop_
_entity_poly.entity_id
_entity_poly.type
_entity_poly.pdbx_seq_one_letter_code
_entity_poly.pdbx_strand_id
1 'polypeptide(L)'
;MPISNKSPIAQARKDINRFNRAVKKCKRELVTMKTSLRVLEGEDQAEADLRKFEEDLDAMLDFLEETSRLMRARWLSTTMIDPNS
;
A
#
# COMPACT_ATOMS: atom_id res chain seq x y z
N MET A 1 -26.78 -15.78 11.37
CA MET A 1 -25.45 -15.65 10.72
C MET A 1 -24.45 -15.24 11.79
N PRO A 2 -23.32 -15.94 11.98
CA PRO A 2 -22.34 -15.49 12.96
C PRO A 2 -21.68 -14.23 12.41
N ILE A 3 -21.90 -13.09 13.08
CA ILE A 3 -21.15 -11.87 12.82
C ILE A 3 -19.71 -12.22 13.18
N SER A 4 -18.85 -12.34 12.16
CA SER A 4 -17.44 -12.68 12.35
C SER A 4 -16.81 -11.58 13.21
N ASN A 5 -16.65 -11.88 14.51
CA ASN A 5 -16.08 -11.00 15.51
C ASN A 5 -14.54 -10.92 15.35
N LYS A 6 -14.07 -10.63 14.12
CA LYS A 6 -12.69 -10.22 13.93
C LYS A 6 -12.59 -8.83 14.51
N SER A 7 -11.74 -8.66 15.53
CA SER A 7 -11.40 -7.34 16.07
C SER A 7 -11.28 -6.33 14.93
N PRO A 8 -11.98 -5.18 14.98
CA PRO A 8 -11.93 -4.16 13.92
C PRO A 8 -10.49 -3.81 13.49
N ILE A 9 -9.54 -3.90 14.43
CA ILE A 9 -8.11 -3.70 14.20
C ILE A 9 -7.50 -4.78 13.29
N ALA A 10 -7.86 -6.05 13.50
CA ALA A 10 -7.39 -7.15 12.67
C ALA A 10 -7.92 -7.05 11.23
N GLN A 11 -9.14 -6.53 11.05
CA GLN A 11 -9.71 -6.26 9.75
C GLN A 11 -9.00 -5.09 9.06
N ALA A 12 -8.82 -3.96 9.76
CA ALA A 12 -8.05 -2.82 9.24
C ALA A 12 -6.63 -3.19 8.79
N ARG A 13 -5.92 -4.05 9.54
CA ARG A 13 -4.61 -4.58 9.14
C ARG A 13 -4.66 -5.39 7.85
N LYS A 14 -5.69 -6.24 7.70
CA LYS A 14 -5.87 -7.03 6.47
C LYS A 14 -6.12 -6.14 5.27
N ASP A 15 -6.93 -5.11 5.44
CA ASP A 15 -7.29 -4.19 4.37
C ASP A 15 -6.10 -3.33 3.94
N ILE A 16 -5.31 -2.82 4.89
CA ILE A 16 -4.05 -2.10 4.58
C ILE A 16 -3.04 -3.02 3.87
N ASN A 17 -2.86 -4.25 4.34
CA ASN A 17 -1.96 -5.20 3.68
C ASN A 17 -2.44 -5.55 2.26
N ARG A 18 -3.76 -5.68 2.07
CA ARG A 18 -4.35 -5.93 0.75
C ARG A 18 -4.10 -4.75 -0.18
N PHE A 19 -4.32 -3.53 0.31
CA PHE A 19 -4.12 -2.31 -0.47
C PHE A 19 -2.63 -2.10 -0.80
N ASN A 20 -1.71 -2.30 0.14
CA ASN A 20 -0.27 -2.28 -0.11
C ASN A 20 0.16 -3.26 -1.23
N ARG A 21 -0.38 -4.49 -1.21
CA ARG A 21 -0.13 -5.46 -2.30
C ARG A 21 -0.67 -4.97 -3.65
N ALA A 22 -1.82 -4.30 -3.67
CA ALA A 22 -2.41 -3.74 -4.88
C ALA A 22 -1.54 -2.61 -5.44
N VAL A 23 -1.12 -1.65 -4.62
CA VAL A 23 -0.23 -0.54 -5.04
C VAL A 23 1.10 -1.07 -5.57
N LYS A 24 1.72 -2.06 -4.89
CA LYS A 24 2.93 -2.73 -5.39
C LYS A 24 2.72 -3.44 -6.73
N LYS A 25 1.53 -4.02 -6.94
CA LYS A 25 1.18 -4.65 -8.22
C LYS A 25 1.06 -3.58 -9.32
N CYS A 26 0.36 -2.48 -9.06
CA CYS A 26 0.25 -1.36 -10.00
C CYS A 26 1.63 -0.80 -10.38
N LYS A 27 2.55 -0.64 -9.42
CA LYS A 27 3.92 -0.19 -9.71
C LYS A 27 4.67 -1.14 -10.65
N ARG A 28 4.54 -2.46 -10.44
CA ARG A 28 5.14 -3.45 -11.36
C ARG A 28 4.53 -3.40 -12.76
N GLU A 29 3.21 -3.26 -12.85
CA GLU A 29 2.52 -3.14 -14.14
C GLU A 29 2.90 -1.86 -14.88
N LEU A 30 3.08 -0.74 -14.15
CA LEU A 30 3.58 0.50 -14.70
C LEU A 30 4.99 0.35 -15.31
N VAL A 31 5.91 -0.34 -14.63
CA VAL A 31 7.25 -0.62 -15.16
C VAL A 31 7.17 -1.45 -16.46
N THR A 32 6.32 -2.47 -16.50
CA THR A 32 6.08 -3.25 -17.72
C THR A 32 5.55 -2.36 -18.84
N MET A 33 4.57 -1.52 -18.54
CA MET A 33 3.95 -0.62 -19.52
C MET A 33 4.94 0.42 -20.06
N LYS A 34 5.75 1.06 -19.21
CA LYS A 34 6.84 1.98 -19.62
C LYS A 34 7.81 1.29 -20.58
N THR A 35 8.15 0.03 -20.29
CA THR A 35 9.03 -0.77 -21.15
C THR A 35 8.40 -1.05 -22.51
N SER A 36 7.13 -1.45 -22.54
CA SER A 36 6.39 -1.69 -23.79
C SER A 36 6.23 -0.42 -24.63
N LEU A 37 5.88 0.70 -24.00
CA LEU A 37 5.72 1.99 -24.69
C LEU A 37 7.05 2.47 -25.29
N ARG A 38 8.16 2.34 -24.56
CA ARG A 38 9.50 2.69 -25.08
C ARG A 38 9.87 1.89 -26.33
N VAL A 39 9.45 0.62 -26.41
CA VAL A 39 9.68 -0.24 -27.59
C VAL A 39 8.79 0.17 -28.77
N LEU A 40 7.56 0.64 -28.51
CA LEU A 40 6.55 0.91 -29.53
C LEU A 40 6.59 2.34 -30.10
N GLU A 41 6.78 3.34 -29.24
CA GLU A 41 6.53 4.76 -29.55
C GLU A 41 7.79 5.65 -29.48
N GLY A 42 8.92 5.12 -28.99
CA GLY A 42 10.08 5.95 -28.65
C GLY A 42 9.96 6.60 -27.26
N GLU A 43 10.89 7.49 -26.89
CA GLU A 43 11.03 7.96 -25.50
C GLU A 43 10.02 9.03 -25.06
N ASP A 44 9.47 9.84 -25.97
CA ASP A 44 9.03 11.20 -25.57
C ASP A 44 7.53 11.37 -25.24
N GLN A 45 6.62 10.52 -25.72
CA GLN A 45 5.21 10.97 -25.85
C GLN A 45 4.34 10.79 -24.59
N ALA A 46 4.71 9.87 -23.69
CA ALA A 46 3.95 9.57 -22.47
C ALA A 46 4.76 9.72 -21.17
N GLU A 47 6.00 10.21 -21.24
CA GLU A 47 6.93 10.11 -20.11
C GLU A 47 6.48 10.93 -18.88
N ALA A 48 5.91 12.11 -19.10
CA ALA A 48 5.48 13.00 -18.01
C ALA A 48 4.34 12.40 -17.17
N ASP A 49 3.29 11.90 -17.82
CA ASP A 49 2.14 11.31 -17.12
C ASP A 49 2.52 10.02 -16.39
N LEU A 50 3.36 9.19 -17.03
CA LEU A 50 3.84 7.94 -16.43
C LEU A 50 4.77 8.21 -15.24
N ARG A 51 5.60 9.25 -15.31
CA ARG A 51 6.45 9.68 -14.20
C ARG A 51 5.63 10.19 -13.03
N LYS A 52 4.64 11.04 -13.29
CA LYS A 52 3.71 11.51 -12.25
C LYS A 52 2.95 10.35 -11.59
N PHE A 53 2.45 9.41 -12.39
CA PHE A 53 1.77 8.24 -11.85
C PHE A 53 2.70 7.34 -11.02
N GLU A 54 3.98 7.23 -11.39
CA GLU A 54 5.00 6.56 -10.58
C GLU A 54 5.23 7.27 -9.24
N GLU A 55 5.35 8.60 -9.24
CA GLU A 55 5.47 9.43 -8.04
C GLU A 55 4.25 9.28 -7.11
N ASP A 56 3.03 9.27 -7.66
CA ASP A 56 1.80 9.07 -6.90
C ASP A 56 1.77 7.68 -6.23
N LEU A 57 2.21 6.63 -6.94
CA LEU A 57 2.31 5.28 -6.38
C LEU A 57 3.35 5.22 -5.25
N ASP A 58 4.46 5.94 -5.38
CA ASP A 58 5.49 5.99 -4.34
C ASP A 58 5.01 6.73 -3.10
N ALA A 59 4.35 7.88 -3.27
CA ALA A 59 3.69 8.58 -2.17
C ALA A 59 2.66 7.69 -1.45
N MET A 60 1.90 6.88 -2.19
CA MET A 60 0.97 5.91 -1.60
C MET A 60 1.69 4.80 -0.82
N LEU A 61 2.82 4.29 -1.30
CA LEU A 61 3.59 3.27 -0.60
C LEU A 61 4.16 3.81 0.71
N ASP A 62 4.72 5.02 0.69
CA ASP A 62 5.25 5.70 1.87
C ASP A 62 4.15 5.93 2.92
N PHE A 63 2.99 6.43 2.48
CA PHE A 63 1.82 6.59 3.34
C PHE A 63 1.37 5.28 3.99
N LEU A 64 1.35 4.18 3.23
CA LEU A 64 0.93 2.88 3.73
C LEU A 64 1.95 2.24 4.67
N GLU A 65 3.23 2.47 4.44
CA GLU A 65 4.30 2.04 5.34
C GLU A 65 4.19 2.77 6.68
N GLU A 66 4.06 4.10 6.65
CA GLU A 66 3.92 4.90 7.86
C GLU A 66 2.63 4.54 8.62
N THR A 67 1.51 4.40 7.92
CA THR A 67 0.24 3.96 8.53
C THR A 67 0.38 2.58 9.18
N SER A 68 1.07 1.64 8.50
CA SER A 68 1.34 0.31 9.06
C SER A 68 2.23 0.38 10.30
N ARG A 69 3.23 1.27 10.31
CA ARG A 69 4.12 1.49 11.45
C ARG A 69 3.36 2.05 12.65
N LEU A 70 2.55 3.10 12.44
CA LEU A 70 1.72 3.71 13.48
C LEU A 70 0.71 2.73 14.06
N MET A 71 0.07 1.91 13.23
CA MET A 71 -0.85 0.88 13.72
C MET A 71 -0.16 -0.20 14.56
N ARG A 72 1.06 -0.61 14.21
CA ARG A 72 1.85 -1.54 15.03
C ARG A 72 2.24 -0.91 16.36
N ALA A 73 2.67 0.35 16.36
CA ALA A 73 3.02 1.08 17.58
C ALA A 73 1.83 1.21 18.52
N ARG A 74 0.66 1.61 17.99
CA ARG A 74 -0.59 1.72 18.77
C ARG A 74 -1.04 0.37 19.32
N TRP A 75 -0.83 -0.71 18.58
CA TRP A 75 -1.18 -2.05 19.06
C TRP A 75 -0.28 -2.45 20.25
N LEU A 76 1.04 -2.29 20.10
CA LEU A 76 2.01 -2.59 21.17
C LEU A 76 1.71 -1.81 22.45
N SER A 77 1.39 -0.52 22.34
CA SER A 77 1.04 0.32 23.48
C SER A 77 -0.29 -0.08 24.15
N THR A 78 -1.25 -0.62 23.38
CA THR A 78 -2.54 -1.07 23.93
C THR A 78 -2.37 -2.40 24.68
N THR A 79 -1.48 -3.28 24.21
CA THR A 79 -1.17 -4.57 24.86
C THR A 79 -0.28 -4.47 26.11
N MET A 80 0.38 -3.33 26.36
CA MET A 80 1.17 -3.13 27.60
C MET A 80 0.35 -2.59 28.78
N ILE A 81 -0.92 -2.22 28.56
CA ILE A 81 -1.84 -1.76 29.61
C ILE A 81 -2.73 -2.93 30.03
N ASP A 82 -2.14 -4.06 30.38
CA ASP A 82 -2.82 -5.08 31.17
C ASP A 82 -1.87 -5.58 32.27
N PRO A 83 -1.80 -4.88 33.42
CA PRO A 83 -1.00 -5.33 34.55
C PRO A 83 -1.72 -6.37 35.42
N ASN A 84 -2.97 -6.75 35.12
CA ASN A 84 -3.77 -7.66 35.95
C ASN A 84 -4.75 -8.51 35.10
N SER A 85 -4.23 -9.54 34.44
CA SER A 85 -4.97 -10.75 34.07
C SER A 85 -4.06 -11.97 34.21
#